data_AF-A0A5A5S9E6-F1
#
_entry.id   AF-A0A5A5S9E6-F1
#
_cell.length_a   1.000
_cell.length_b   1.000
_cell.length_c   1.000
_cell.angle_alpha   90.00
_cell.angle_beta   90.00
_cell.angle_gamma   90.00
#
_symmetry.space_group_name_H-M   'P 1'
#
loop_
_entity.id
_entity.type
_entity.pdbx_description
1 polymer ?
#
loop_
_entity_poly.entity_id
_entity_poly.type
_entity_poly.pdbx_seq_one_letter_code
_entity_poly.pdbx_strand_id
1 'polypeptide(L)' 'MSETISDYGVEAILTELIELVSVEYLDQVHCAVILAYLIPAKNYFAMVNNRENFRLEVNYPNFFSVEVNNG' A
#
# COMPACT_ATOMS: atom_id res chain seq x y z
N MET A 1 -17.65 3.03 8.31
CA MET A 1 -16.28 3.27 7.83
C MET A 1 -15.75 1.90 7.43
N SER A 2 -15.47 1.67 6.14
CA SER A 2 -14.96 0.38 5.68
C SER A 2 -13.46 0.36 5.95
N GLU A 3 -12.95 -0.65 6.65
CA GLU A 3 -11.50 -0.88 6.74
C GLU A 3 -10.95 -1.15 5.34
N THR A 4 -9.79 -0.57 5.05
CA THR A 4 -9.03 -0.72 3.80
C THR A 4 -7.80 -1.58 4.06
N ILE A 5 -7.18 -2.11 3.00
CA ILE A 5 -5.95 -2.90 3.12
C ILE A 5 -4.81 -2.09 3.78
N SER A 6 -4.81 -0.76 3.60
CA SER A 6 -3.92 0.19 4.25
C SER A 6 -3.99 0.14 5.78
N ASP A 7 -5.18 -0.10 6.35
CA ASP A 7 -5.41 -0.04 7.80
C ASP A 7 -4.73 -1.18 8.56
N TYR A 8 -4.35 -2.26 7.86
CA TYR A 8 -3.68 -3.41 8.45
C TYR A 8 -2.14 -3.28 8.47
N GLY A 9 -1.57 -2.20 7.94
CA GLY A 9 -0.12 -1.93 8.03
C GLY A 9 0.77 -2.94 7.28
N VAL A 10 0.20 -3.77 6.40
CA VAL A 10 0.89 -4.88 5.72
C VAL A 10 2.08 -4.40 4.90
N GLU A 11 1.99 -3.23 4.27
CA GLU A 11 3.08 -2.64 3.49
C GLU A 11 4.30 -2.26 4.37
N ALA A 12 4.05 -1.76 5.59
CA ALA A 12 5.10 -1.44 6.55
C ALA A 12 5.80 -2.73 7.02
N ILE A 13 5.02 -3.75 7.38
CA ILE A 13 5.55 -5.07 7.79
C ILE A 13 6.40 -5.69 6.68
N LEU A 14 5.93 -5.65 5.42
CA LEU A 14 6.71 -6.16 4.29
C LEU A 14 8.01 -5.37 4.06
N THR A 15 8.00 -4.07 4.33
CA THR A 15 9.21 -3.23 4.25
C THR A 15 10.21 -3.60 5.33
N GLU A 16 9.77 -3.72 6.58
CA GLU A 16 10.63 -4.13 7.71
C GLU A 16 11.22 -5.53 7.50
N LEU A 17 10.43 -6.48 6.97
CA LEU A 17 10.90 -7.83 6.65
C LEU A 17 11.95 -7.83 5.53
N ILE A 18 11.78 -7.00 4.50
CA ILE A 18 12.78 -6.86 3.43
C ILE A 18 14.09 -6.31 4.00
N GLU A 19 14.03 -5.29 4.85
CA GLU A 19 15.21 -4.71 5.49
C GLU A 19 15.92 -5.72 6.40
N LEU A 20 15.16 -6.42 7.26
CA LEU A 20 15.68 -7.46 8.14
C LEU A 20 16.43 -8.55 7.36
N VAL A 21 15.81 -9.07 6.31
CA VAL A 21 16.42 -10.12 5.47
C VAL A 21 17.65 -9.57 4.76
N SER A 22 17.61 -8.33 4.26
CA SER A 22 18.74 -7.75 3.51
C SER A 22 19.95 -7.42 4.39
N VAL A 23 19.74 -7.09 5.67
CA VAL A 23 20.79 -6.61 6.57
C VAL A 23 21.33 -7.71 7.49
N GLU A 24 20.46 -8.57 8.01
CA GLU A 24 20.84 -9.50 9.09
C GLU A 24 21.10 -10.94 8.61
N TYR A 25 20.66 -11.30 7.40
CA TYR A 25 20.78 -12.68 6.90
C TYR A 25 22.12 -12.93 6.21
N LEU A 26 22.96 -13.79 6.82
CA LEU A 26 24.30 -14.09 6.33
C LEU A 26 24.33 -15.02 5.10
N ASP A 27 23.30 -15.85 4.91
CA ASP A 27 23.21 -16.74 3.76
C ASP A 27 22.56 -16.01 2.57
N GLN A 28 23.38 -15.65 1.60
CA GLN A 28 22.95 -14.90 0.42
C GLN A 28 21.97 -15.67 -0.48
N VAL A 29 22.01 -17.01 -0.50
CA VAL A 29 21.09 -17.81 -1.34
C VAL A 29 19.70 -17.80 -0.73
N HIS A 30 19.60 -18.07 0.57
CA HIS A 30 18.32 -17.98 1.27
C HIS A 30 17.76 -16.55 1.25
N CYS A 31 18.63 -15.55 1.43
CA CYS A 31 18.27 -14.15 1.35
C CYS A 31 17.66 -13.80 -0.02
N ALA A 32 18.30 -14.21 -1.13
CA ALA A 32 17.79 -14.00 -2.47
C ALA A 32 16.44 -14.69 -2.72
N VAL A 33 16.27 -15.93 -2.24
CA VAL A 33 15.00 -16.67 -2.35
C VAL A 33 13.89 -15.94 -1.60
N ILE A 34 14.13 -15.52 -0.35
CA ILE A 34 13.12 -14.83 0.47
C ILE A 34 12.75 -13.48 -0.17
N LEU A 35 13.73 -12.69 -0.59
CA LEU A 35 13.49 -11.40 -1.25
C LEU A 35 12.71 -11.54 -2.57
N ALA A 36 12.92 -12.63 -3.31
CA ALA A 36 12.16 -12.91 -4.52
C ALA A 36 10.66 -13.12 -4.28
N TYR A 37 10.23 -13.41 -3.04
CA TYR A 37 8.82 -13.43 -2.66
C TYR A 37 8.35 -12.13 -2.01
N LEU A 38 9.15 -11.55 -1.12
CA LEU A 38 8.77 -10.34 -0.37
C LEU A 38 8.63 -9.10 -1.26
N ILE A 39 9.55 -8.90 -2.22
CA ILE A 39 9.52 -7.73 -3.10
C ILE A 39 8.27 -7.73 -3.99
N PRO A 40 7.91 -8.82 -4.70
CA PRO A 40 6.65 -8.87 -5.44
C PRO A 40 5.41 -8.68 -4.57
N ALA A 41 5.39 -9.24 -3.35
CA ALA A 41 4.28 -9.06 -2.42
C ALA A 41 4.09 -7.59 -2.06
N LYS A 42 5.17 -6.88 -1.69
CA LYS A 42 5.13 -5.44 -1.40
C LYS A 42 4.61 -4.63 -2.59
N ASN A 43 5.13 -4.92 -3.79
CA ASN A 43 4.72 -4.22 -5.00
C ASN A 43 3.24 -4.44 -5.34
N TYR A 44 2.73 -5.67 -5.12
CA TYR A 44 1.32 -5.97 -5.30
C TYR A 44 0.44 -5.16 -4.33
N PHE A 45 0.80 -5.12 -3.05
CA PHE A 45 0.07 -4.34 -2.06
C PHE A 45 0.07 -2.85 -2.37
N ALA A 46 1.22 -2.28 -2.76
CA ALA A 46 1.30 -0.88 -3.19
C ALA A 46 0.40 -0.60 -4.41
N MET A 47 0.35 -1.51 -5.39
CA MET A 47 -0.54 -1.38 -6.54
C MET A 47 -2.02 -1.41 -6.13
N VAL A 48 -2.41 -2.32 -5.23
CA VAL A 48 -3.78 -2.44 -4.74
C VAL A 48 -4.18 -1.18 -3.97
N ASN A 49 -3.32 -0.69 -3.07
CA ASN A 49 -3.56 0.53 -2.29
C ASN A 49 -3.75 1.75 -3.21
N ASN A 50 -2.87 1.93 -4.20
CA ASN A 50 -2.99 3.00 -5.19
C ASN A 50 -4.31 2.92 -5.99
N ARG A 51 -4.75 1.70 -6.34
CA ARG A 51 -6.02 1.51 -7.04
C ARG A 51 -7.23 1.83 -6.15
N GLU A 52 -7.19 1.48 -4.86
CA GLU A 52 -8.23 1.83 -3.90
C GLU A 52 -8.31 3.34 -3.70
N ASN A 53 -7.17 4.00 -3.51
CA ASN A 53 -7.08 5.46 -3.38
C ASN A 53 -7.61 6.17 -4.63
N PHE A 54 -7.22 5.73 -5.83
CA PHE A 54 -7.74 6.28 -7.08
C PHE A 54 -9.27 6.10 -7.21
N ARG A 55 -9.82 4.96 -6.77
CA ARG A 55 -11.28 4.75 -6.77
C ARG A 55 -11.99 5.69 -5.78
N LEU A 56 -11.37 6.04 -4.66
CA LEU A 56 -11.91 7.02 -3.73
C LEU A 56 -11.90 8.43 -4.35
N GLU A 57 -10.82 8.82 -5.02
CA GLU A 57 -10.72 10.11 -5.73
C GLU A 57 -11.77 10.26 -6.85
N VAL A 58 -12.01 9.20 -7.63
CA VAL A 58 -12.99 9.24 -8.73
C VAL A 58 -14.45 9.23 -8.23
N ASN A 59 -14.73 8.53 -7.11
CA ASN A 59 -16.09 8.47 -6.54
C ASN A 59 -16.43 9.65 -5.63
N TYR A 60 -15.44 10.44 -5.20
CA TYR A 60 -15.63 11.73 -4.55
C TYR A 60 -15.07 12.85 -5.42
N PRO A 61 -15.67 13.16 -6.58
CA PRO A 61 -15.37 14.43 -7.23
C PRO A 61 -15.84 15.51 -6.24
N ASN A 62 -14.89 16.29 -5.72
CA ASN A 62 -15.13 17.40 -4.80
C ASN A 62 -16.52 18.01 -5.03
N PHE A 63 -17.43 17.81 -4.08
CA PHE A 63 -18.65 18.60 -4.00
C PHE A 63 -18.21 20.03 -3.71
N PHE A 64 -17.84 20.78 -4.74
CA PHE A 64 -17.79 22.22 -4.67
C PHE A 64 -19.18 22.62 -4.18
N SER A 65 -19.21 23.29 -3.03
CA SER A 65 -20.41 23.90 -2.50
C SER A 65 -21.00 24.76 -3.61
N VAL A 66 -22.07 24.28 -4.23
CA VAL A 66 -22.89 25.13 -5.09
C VAL A 66 -23.49 26.12 -4.12
N GLU A 67 -22.99 27.35 -4.13
CA GLU A 67 -23.58 28.45 -3.38
C GLU A 67 -25.08 28.46 -3.70
N VAL A 68 -25.89 28.14 -2.70
CA VAL A 68 -27.32 28.27 -2.77
C VAL A 68 -27.60 29.77 -2.69
N ASN A 69 -27.57 30.44 -3.85
CA ASN A 69 -28.13 31.77 -3.97
C ASN A 69 -29.65 31.64 -3.79
N ASN A 70 -30.12 31.82 -2.56
CA ASN A 70 -31.53 32.06 -2.30
C ASN A 70 -31.88 33.42 -2.90
N GLY A 71 -32.56 33.39 -4.05
CA GLY A 71 -33.34 34.54 -4.54
C GLY A 71 -34.46 34.90 -3.57
#